data_AF-A0A8K9XP12-F1
#
_entry.id   AF-A0A8K9XP12-F1
#
_cell.length_a   1.000
_cell.length_b   1.000
_cell.length_c   1.000
_cell.angle_alpha   90.00
_cell.angle_beta   90.00
_cell.angle_gamma   90.00
#
_symmetry.space_group_name_H-M   'P 1'
#
loop_
_entity.id
_entity.type
_entity.pdbx_description
1 polymer ?
#
loop_
_entity_poly.entity_id
_entity_poly.type
_entity_poly.pdbx_seq_one_letter_code
_entity_poly.pdbx_strand_id
1 'polypeptide(L)' 'MLNAKLCLDQQSLLRVALGIQTLTLCFSEAAQRTIKQAEAEDCDIMDIEHFEKVLPQLVCKYTHEFYEISSPIIVKE' A
#
# COMPACT_ATOMS: atom_id res chain seq x y z
N MET A 1 14.42 -19.94 23.75
CA MET A 1 13.20 -20.09 22.90
C MET A 1 12.11 -19.04 23.19
N LEU A 2 11.74 -18.77 24.45
CA LEU A 2 10.66 -17.79 24.77
C LEU A 2 10.92 -16.37 24.23
N ASN A 3 12.16 -15.86 24.36
CA ASN A 3 12.54 -14.52 23.88
C ASN A 3 12.47 -14.37 22.35
N ALA A 4 12.78 -15.43 21.60
CA ALA A 4 12.69 -15.42 20.14
C ALA A 4 11.24 -15.40 19.67
N LYS A 5 10.35 -16.15 20.36
CA LYS A 5 8.91 -16.16 20.08
C LYS A 5 8.28 -14.78 20.31
N LEU A 6 8.62 -14.12 21.43
CA LEU A 6 8.12 -12.78 21.76
C LEU A 6 8.60 -11.72 20.74
N CYS A 7 9.86 -11.81 20.31
CA CYS A 7 10.43 -10.93 19.29
C CYS A 7 9.73 -11.09 17.93
N LEU A 8 9.45 -12.33 17.51
CA LEU A 8 8.70 -12.62 16.28
C LEU A 8 7.26 -12.09 16.34
N ASP A 9 6.60 -12.23 17.49
CA ASP A 9 5.24 -11.72 17.70
C ASP A 9 5.20 -10.18 17.58
N GLN A 10 6.14 -9.49 18.23
CA GLN A 10 6.26 -8.04 18.16
C GLN A 10 6.66 -7.53 16.76
N GLN A 11 7.53 -8.25 16.04
CA GLN A 11 7.90 -7.93 14.67
C GLN A 11 6.74 -8.18 13.69
N SER A 12 5.89 -9.18 13.94
CA SER A 12 4.67 -9.41 13.16
C SER A 12 3.64 -8.29 13.32
N LEU A 13 3.43 -7.80 14.55
CA LEU A 13 2.54 -6.67 14.84
C LEU A 13 3.01 -5.38 14.16
N LEU A 14 4.31 -5.10 14.19
CA LEU A 14 4.89 -3.92 13.52
C LEU A 14 4.63 -3.95 12.01
N ARG A 15 4.71 -5.13 11.38
CA ARG A 15 4.46 -5.30 9.94
C ARG A 15 2.99 -5.12 9.59
N VAL A 16 2.07 -5.60 10.43
CA VAL A 16 0.64 -5.34 10.26
C VAL A 16 0.35 -3.84 10.35
N ALA A 17 0.92 -3.15 11.34
CA ALA A 17 0.76 -1.71 11.49
C ALA A 17 1.33 -0.94 10.27
N LEU A 18 2.50 -1.34 9.78
CA LEU A 18 3.09 -0.78 8.57
C LEU A 18 2.21 -1.04 7.34
N GLY A 19 1.67 -2.25 7.18
CA GLY A 19 0.75 -2.59 6.09
C GLY A 19 -0.51 -1.74 6.09
N ILE A 20 -1.10 -1.49 7.27
CA ILE A 20 -2.25 -0.59 7.42
C ILE A 20 -1.87 0.84 7.03
N GLN A 21 -0.71 1.33 7.45
CA GLN A 21 -0.23 2.67 7.10
C GLN A 21 0.00 2.80 5.58
N THR A 22 0.67 1.83 4.96
CA THR A 22 0.89 1.79 3.51
C THR A 22 -0.42 1.74 2.73
N LEU A 23 -1.40 0.93 3.16
CA LEU A 23 -2.74 0.91 2.55
C LEU A 23 -3.42 2.27 2.65
N THR A 24 -3.37 2.91 3.82
CA THR A 24 -3.99 4.22 4.06
C THR A 24 -3.38 5.29 3.13
N LEU A 25 -2.05 5.31 2.99
CA LEU A 25 -1.36 6.19 2.05
C LEU A 25 -1.73 5.88 0.59
N CYS A 26 -1.79 4.60 0.21
CA CYS A 26 -2.16 4.16 -1.12
C CYS A 26 -3.56 4.65 -1.52
N PHE A 27 -4.56 4.51 -0.64
CA PHE A 27 -5.91 5.01 -0.90
C PHE A 27 -5.97 6.53 -1.01
N SER A 28 -5.26 7.26 -0.13
CA SER A 28 -5.22 8.72 -0.20
C SER A 28 -4.57 9.20 -1.50
N GLU A 29 -3.48 8.55 -1.92
CA GLU A 29 -2.79 8.87 -3.17
C GLU A 29 -3.64 8.50 -4.40
N ALA A 30 -4.34 7.37 -4.34
CA ALA A 30 -5.30 6.96 -5.36
C ALA A 30 -6.37 8.01 -5.58
N ALA A 31 -7.01 8.46 -4.50
CA ALA A 31 -8.05 9.49 -4.58
C ALA A 31 -7.51 10.79 -5.18
N GLN A 32 -6.37 11.29 -4.69
CA GLN A 32 -5.77 12.53 -5.21
C GLN A 32 -5.38 12.44 -6.69
N ARG A 33 -4.80 11.32 -7.11
CA ARG A 33 -4.42 11.12 -8.52
C ARG A 33 -5.64 11.01 -9.42
N THR A 34 -6.70 10.36 -8.94
CA THR A 34 -7.96 10.22 -9.70
C THR A 34 -8.64 11.57 -9.90
N ILE A 35 -8.70 12.40 -8.84
CA ILE A 35 -9.23 13.77 -8.93
C ILE A 35 -8.41 14.59 -9.94
N LYS A 36 -7.07 14.56 -9.82
CA LYS A 36 -6.18 15.26 -10.75
C LYS A 36 -6.33 14.78 -12.20
N GLN A 37 -6.65 13.50 -12.40
CA GLN A 37 -6.88 12.94 -13.73
C GLN A 37 -8.19 13.48 -14.33
N ALA A 38 -9.26 13.59 -13.54
CA ALA A 38 -10.51 14.22 -13.97
C ALA A 38 -10.31 15.72 -14.27
N GLU A 39 -9.58 16.45 -13.41
CA GLU A 39 -9.20 17.85 -13.65
C GLU A 39 -8.36 18.02 -14.93
N ALA A 40 -7.42 17.11 -15.19
CA ALA A 40 -6.59 17.15 -16.39
C ALA A 40 -7.36 16.86 -17.69
N GLU A 41 -8.49 16.15 -17.57
CA GLU A 41 -9.40 15.84 -18.68
C GLU A 41 -10.55 16.86 -18.78
N ASP A 42 -10.50 17.96 -18.01
CA ASP A 42 -11.52 19.02 -17.95
C ASP A 42 -12.92 18.46 -17.69
N CYS A 43 -12.98 17.43 -16.84
CA CYS A 43 -14.20 16.74 -16.46
C CYS A 43 -14.71 17.24 -15.10
N ASP A 44 -15.99 17.66 -15.06
CA ASP A 44 -16.64 18.16 -13.85
C ASP A 44 -16.88 17.07 -12.79
N ILE A 45 -16.84 15.79 -13.18
CA ILE A 45 -17.14 14.64 -12.34
C ILE A 45 -16.05 13.59 -12.47
N MET A 46 -15.61 13.08 -11.32
CA MET A 46 -14.71 11.94 -11.23
C MET A 46 -15.47 10.63 -11.49
N ASP A 47 -15.20 10.00 -12.62
CA ASP A 47 -15.66 8.64 -12.95
C ASP A 47 -14.56 7.56 -12.80
N ILE A 48 -14.95 6.29 -12.80
CA ILE A 48 -14.08 5.11 -12.66
C ILE A 48 -12.99 5.04 -13.74
N GLU A 49 -13.26 5.56 -14.93
CA GLU A 49 -12.32 5.60 -16.06
C GLU A 49 -11.05 6.42 -15.72
N HIS A 50 -11.19 7.48 -14.93
CA HIS A 50 -10.06 8.27 -14.43
C HIS A 50 -9.22 7.46 -13.44
N PHE A 51 -9.88 6.62 -12.63
CA PHE A 51 -9.19 5.75 -11.68
C PHE A 51 -8.41 4.66 -12.40
N GLU A 52 -9.00 4.05 -13.43
CA GLU A 52 -8.35 3.04 -14.26
C GLU A 52 -7.07 3.56 -14.94
N LYS A 53 -7.05 4.84 -15.34
CA LYS A 53 -5.86 5.48 -15.91
C LYS A 53 -4.72 5.65 -14.90
N VAL A 54 -5.03 5.86 -13.62
CA VAL A 54 -4.00 6.03 -12.58
C VAL A 54 -3.56 4.71 -11.94
N LEU A 55 -4.39 3.67 -12.03
CA LEU A 55 -4.13 2.32 -11.47
C LEU A 55 -2.73 1.76 -11.80
N PRO A 56 -2.25 1.78 -13.06
CA PRO A 56 -0.94 1.21 -13.38
C PRO A 56 0.20 1.83 -12.57
N GLN A 57 0.16 3.15 -12.35
CA GLN A 57 1.19 3.85 -11.59
C GLN A 57 1.10 3.54 -10.09
N LEU A 58 -0.12 3.45 -9.56
CA LEU A 58 -0.38 3.06 -8.17
C LEU A 58 0.10 1.64 -7.88
N VAL A 59 -0.27 0.68 -8.71
CA VAL A 59 0.13 -0.71 -8.55
C VAL A 59 1.64 -0.84 -8.60
N CYS A 60 2.32 -0.24 -9.58
CA CYS A 60 3.78 -0.30 -9.68
C CYS A 60 4.49 0.28 -8.45
N LYS A 61 3.98 1.39 -7.89
CA LYS A 61 4.58 2.03 -6.72
C LYS A 61 4.49 1.15 -5.46
N TYR A 62 3.31 0.61 -5.18
CA TYR A 62 3.06 -0.09 -3.92
C TYR A 62 3.33 -1.59 -3.95
N THR A 63 3.49 -2.22 -5.13
CA THR A 63 3.73 -3.67 -5.24
C THR A 63 4.97 -4.11 -4.45
N HIS A 64 6.07 -3.34 -4.52
CA HIS A 64 7.30 -3.67 -3.80
C HIS A 64 7.12 -3.56 -2.28
N GLU A 65 6.51 -2.46 -1.82
CA GLU A 65 6.25 -2.20 -0.41
C GLU A 65 5.34 -3.27 0.21
N PHE A 66 4.27 -3.66 -0.50
CA PHE A 66 3.38 -4.73 -0.04
C PHE A 66 4.06 -6.11 -0.05
N TYR A 67 4.96 -6.37 -0.99
CA TYR A 67 5.72 -7.62 -1.03
C TYR A 67 6.67 -7.72 0.18
N GLU A 68 7.36 -6.64 0.52
CA GLU A 68 8.24 -6.60 1.71
C GLU A 68 7.45 -6.73 3.02
N ILE A 69 6.24 -6.18 3.09
CA ILE A 69 5.36 -6.28 4.27
C ILE A 69 4.68 -7.65 4.39
N SER A 70 4.51 -8.38 3.28
CA SER A 70 3.87 -9.71 3.26
C SER A 70 4.87 -10.88 3.31
N SER A 71 6.14 -10.67 2.96
CA SER A 71 7.17 -11.72 2.93
C SER A 71 7.35 -12.42 4.30
N PRO A 72 7.54 -13.75 4.38
CA PRO A 72 7.75 -14.42 5.65
C PRO A 72 9.09 -14.00 6.30
N ILE A 73 9.08 -13.78 7.62
CA ILE A 73 10.32 -13.55 8.39
C ILE A 73 11.04 -14.90 8.51
N ILE A 74 12.06 -15.12 7.69
CA ILE A 74 12.94 -16.29 7.79
C ILE A 74 14.06 -15.96 8.78
N VAL A 75 14.01 -16.56 9.98
CA VAL A 75 15.16 -16.55 10.90
C VAL A 75 16.17 -17.56 10.36
N LYS A 76 17.34 -17.08 9.91
CA LYS A 76 18.48 -17.98 9.67
C LYS A 76 18.97 -18.44 11.05
N GLU A 77 18.98 -19.76 11.26
CA GLU A 77 19.54 -20.41 12.45
C GLU A 77 21.02 -20.04 12.66
#